data_AF-A0A0G1YLM9-F1
#
_entry.id   AF-A0A0G1YLM9-F1
#
_cell.length_a   1.000
_cell.length_b   1.000
_cell.length_c   1.000
_cell.angle_alpha   90.00
_cell.angle_beta   90.00
_cell.angle_gamma   90.00
#
_symmetry.space_group_name_H-M   'P 1'
#
loop_
_entity.id
_entity.type
_entity.pdbx_description
1 polymer ?
#
loop_
_entity_poly.entity_id
_entity_poly.type
_entity_poly.pdbx_seq_one_letter_code
_entity_poly.pdbx_strand_id
1 'polypeptide(L)'
;MRRLHIILSIIALLVAVQAVGLLLLGLLIYQATPHDTLARRTFISQIPGMLSSVRVLDRSMNFLYRGQRPPEELPSYRLDIADEDLQRIEDSLPTELPSPWYGNLFLTEDAKDWTDAVFTADGETYDVKIRVRGDIFNHWAYRKKSWRVKFQKEHLFHGMREINFIIPEDRFWFAEALNVYRMRKFNLLHSPLEFVTVSLNGSKPLLYTQIEHWTKEMLEKQGRTGDAHV
;
A
#
# COMPACT_ATOMS: atom_id res chain seq x y z
N MET A 1 -16.00 -34.00 -48.68
CA MET A 1 -15.44 -33.94 -47.32
C MET A 1 -13.95 -33.57 -47.31
N ARG A 2 -13.02 -34.30 -47.98
CA ARG A 2 -11.56 -33.97 -47.97
C ARG A 2 -11.18 -32.53 -48.38
N ARG A 3 -11.80 -31.96 -49.41
CA ARG A 3 -11.49 -30.60 -49.89
C ARG A 3 -11.87 -29.50 -48.89
N LEU A 4 -12.98 -29.67 -48.17
CA LEU A 4 -13.44 -28.72 -47.16
C LEU A 4 -12.49 -28.68 -45.96
N HIS A 5 -12.02 -29.84 -45.48
CA HIS A 5 -11.04 -29.89 -44.39
C HIS A 5 -9.71 -29.22 -44.78
N ILE A 6 -9.23 -29.41 -46.01
CA ILE A 6 -8.00 -28.75 -46.49
C ILE A 6 -8.18 -27.23 -46.50
N ILE A 7 -9.31 -26.74 -47.01
CA ILE A 7 -9.60 -25.29 -47.04
C ILE A 7 -9.69 -24.72 -45.63
N LEU A 8 -10.39 -25.40 -44.71
CA LEU A 8 -10.49 -24.96 -43.31
C LEU A 8 -9.13 -24.98 -42.59
N SER A 9 -8.28 -25.98 -42.86
CA SER A 9 -6.91 -26.01 -42.32
C SER A 9 -6.04 -24.88 -42.84
N ILE A 10 -6.16 -24.50 -44.12
CA ILE A 10 -5.44 -23.37 -44.70
C ILE A 10 -5.92 -22.05 -44.09
N ILE A 11 -7.24 -21.88 -43.92
CA ILE A 11 -7.80 -20.70 -43.27
C ILE A 11 -7.34 -20.61 -41.82
N ALA A 12 -7.39 -21.72 -41.07
CA ALA A 12 -6.91 -21.77 -39.69
C ALA A 12 -5.42 -21.44 -39.59
N LEU A 13 -4.59 -21.93 -40.51
CA LEU A 13 -3.17 -21.60 -40.59
C LEU A 13 -2.95 -20.11 -40.88
N LEU A 14 -3.69 -19.53 -41.82
CA LEU A 14 -3.61 -18.10 -42.15
C LEU A 14 -4.00 -17.23 -40.95
N VAL A 15 -5.08 -17.58 -40.23
CA VAL A 15 -5.50 -16.89 -39.00
C VAL A 15 -4.43 -17.01 -37.92
N ALA A 16 -3.84 -18.20 -37.73
CA ALA A 16 -2.77 -18.40 -36.76
C ALA A 16 -1.52 -17.57 -37.10
N VAL A 17 -1.10 -17.54 -38.36
CA VAL A 17 0.04 -16.72 -38.82
C VAL A 17 -0.23 -15.24 -38.62
N GLN A 18 -1.44 -14.76 -38.94
CA GLN A 18 -1.83 -13.37 -38.71
C GLN A 18 -1.82 -13.02 -37.21
N ALA A 19 -2.36 -13.91 -36.36
CA ALA A 19 -2.35 -13.71 -34.91
C ALA A 19 -0.92 -13.64 -34.35
N VAL A 20 -0.03 -14.51 -34.80
CA VAL A 20 1.40 -14.48 -34.42
C VAL A 20 2.07 -13.20 -34.93
N GLY A 21 1.79 -12.77 -36.16
CA GLY A 21 2.31 -11.53 -36.72
C GLY A 21 1.88 -10.29 -35.94
N LEU A 22 0.61 -10.21 -35.54
CA LEU A 22 0.08 -9.14 -34.70
C LEU A 22 0.70 -9.16 -33.30
N LEU A 23 0.92 -10.34 -32.72
CA LEU A 23 1.58 -10.50 -31.43
C LEU A 23 3.03 -10.04 -31.47
N LEU A 24 3.79 -10.42 -32.50
CA LEU A 24 5.17 -9.98 -32.71
C LEU A 24 5.26 -8.48 -32.96
N LEU A 25 4.34 -7.91 -33.74
CA LEU A 25 4.25 -6.46 -33.95
C LEU A 25 3.94 -5.74 -32.63
N GLY A 26 3.03 -6.26 -31.81
CA GLY A 26 2.73 -5.72 -30.49
C GLY A 26 3.94 -5.77 -29.55
N LEU A 27 4.70 -6.88 -29.58
CA LEU A 27 5.92 -7.04 -28.80
C LEU A 27 7.04 -6.10 -29.26
N LEU A 28 7.18 -5.90 -30.57
CA LEU A 28 8.13 -4.95 -31.15
C LEU A 28 7.75 -3.51 -30.79
N ILE A 29 6.46 -3.15 -30.85
CA ILE A 29 5.95 -1.85 -30.40
C ILE A 29 6.23 -1.65 -28.91
N TYR A 30 6.00 -2.68 -28.08
CA TYR A 30 6.28 -2.63 -26.65
C TYR A 30 7.77 -2.39 -26.37
N GLN A 31 8.66 -3.16 -27.01
CA GLN A 31 10.11 -3.03 -26.85
C GLN A 31 10.67 -1.71 -27.42
N ALA A 32 10.08 -1.22 -28.52
CA ALA A 32 10.48 0.04 -29.15
C ALA A 32 9.88 1.27 -28.45
N THR A 33 8.92 1.10 -27.55
CA THR A 33 8.39 2.18 -26.72
C THR A 33 9.38 2.41 -25.57
N PRO A 34 10.06 3.57 -25.50
CA PRO A 34 11.01 3.85 -24.45
C PRO A 34 10.31 3.79 -23.10
N HIS A 35 10.93 3.12 -22.12
CA HIS A 35 10.52 3.17 -20.71
C HIS A 35 10.78 4.53 -20.04
N ASP A 36 11.11 5.55 -20.84
CA ASP A 36 11.62 6.83 -20.38
C ASP A 36 10.51 7.85 -20.12
N THR A 37 10.81 8.88 -19.32
CA THR A 37 9.84 9.81 -18.70
C THR A 37 8.98 10.66 -19.67
N LEU A 38 9.26 10.62 -20.97
CA LEU A 38 8.56 11.42 -21.99
C LEU A 38 8.11 10.57 -23.19
N ALA A 39 7.13 9.69 -22.94
CA ALA A 39 6.52 8.84 -23.97
C ALA A 39 6.11 9.60 -25.27
N ARG A 40 5.75 10.89 -25.15
CA ARG A 40 5.30 11.77 -26.26
C ARG A 40 6.36 12.09 -27.34
N ARG A 41 7.63 11.71 -27.15
CA ARG A 41 8.68 11.95 -28.16
C ARG A 41 8.75 10.89 -29.26
N THR A 42 8.02 9.80 -29.13
CA THR A 42 8.07 8.70 -30.12
C THR A 42 6.96 8.79 -31.15
N PHE A 43 7.25 8.36 -32.39
CA PHE A 43 6.26 8.30 -33.47
C PHE A 43 4.99 7.52 -33.07
N ILE A 44 5.16 6.41 -32.35
CA ILE A 44 4.07 5.55 -31.86
C ILE A 44 3.13 6.31 -30.92
N SER A 45 3.67 7.22 -30.09
CA SER A 45 2.89 8.02 -29.14
C SER A 45 2.03 9.12 -29.76
N GLN A 46 2.30 9.47 -31.03
CA GLN A 46 1.58 10.50 -31.78
C GLN A 46 0.33 9.95 -32.48
N ILE A 47 0.19 8.63 -32.57
CA ILE A 47 -0.99 7.98 -33.15
C ILE A 47 -2.14 8.04 -32.12
N PRO A 48 -3.30 8.63 -32.47
CA PRO A 48 -4.44 8.73 -31.56
C PRO A 48 -4.85 7.35 -31.01
N GLY A 49 -5.03 7.25 -29.70
CA GLY A 49 -5.44 6.00 -29.04
C GLY A 49 -4.31 4.99 -28.75
N MET A 50 -3.16 5.06 -29.45
CA MET A 50 -2.05 4.12 -29.24
C MET A 50 -1.46 4.21 -27.84
N LEU A 51 -1.28 5.42 -27.29
CA LEU A 51 -0.83 5.59 -25.90
C LEU A 51 -1.80 4.96 -24.89
N SER A 52 -3.11 5.05 -25.13
CA SER A 52 -4.12 4.46 -24.25
C SER A 52 -4.08 2.93 -24.33
N SER A 53 -4.00 2.37 -25.54
CA SER A 53 -3.90 0.92 -25.74
C SER A 53 -2.62 0.33 -25.18
N VAL A 54 -1.47 0.98 -25.40
CA VAL A 54 -0.18 0.58 -24.82
C VAL A 54 -0.23 0.64 -23.30
N ARG A 55 -0.84 1.68 -22.71
CA ARG A 55 -1.02 1.75 -21.23
C ARG A 55 -1.94 0.68 -20.68
N VAL A 56 -3.02 0.33 -21.39
CA VAL A 56 -3.92 -0.75 -20.98
C VAL A 56 -3.18 -2.09 -21.00
N LEU A 57 -2.41 -2.36 -22.07
CA LEU A 57 -1.58 -3.54 -22.18
C LEU A 57 -0.49 -3.58 -21.09
N ASP A 58 0.25 -2.50 -20.92
CA ASP A 58 1.28 -2.35 -19.88
C ASP A 58 0.67 -2.61 -18.48
N ARG A 59 -0.46 -1.97 -18.17
CA ARG A 59 -1.18 -2.19 -16.90
C ARG A 59 -1.66 -3.63 -16.74
N SER A 60 -2.13 -4.27 -17.81
CA SER A 60 -2.55 -5.68 -17.77
C SER A 60 -1.36 -6.64 -17.59
N MET A 61 -0.17 -6.23 -18.02
CA MET A 61 1.07 -7.00 -17.93
C MET A 61 1.93 -6.59 -16.72
N ASN A 62 1.49 -5.62 -15.90
CA ASN A 62 2.21 -5.17 -14.70
C ASN A 62 2.50 -6.30 -13.71
N PHE A 63 1.71 -7.39 -13.71
CA PHE A 63 2.02 -8.56 -12.87
C PHE A 63 3.34 -9.25 -13.24
N LEU A 64 3.83 -9.06 -14.47
CA LEU A 64 5.15 -9.53 -14.94
C LEU A 64 6.26 -8.50 -14.76
N TYR A 65 5.91 -7.25 -14.42
CA TYR A 65 6.90 -6.20 -14.23
C TYR A 65 7.71 -6.49 -12.96
N ARG A 66 8.94 -6.97 -13.17
CA ARG A 66 9.97 -7.06 -12.15
C ARG A 66 10.80 -5.79 -12.28
N GLY A 67 10.34 -4.71 -11.66
CA GLY A 67 11.07 -3.44 -11.61
C GLY A 67 12.45 -3.60 -10.99
N GLN A 68 13.26 -2.54 -11.06
CA GLN A 68 14.54 -2.50 -10.37
C GLN A 68 14.30 -2.71 -8.87
N ARG A 69 15.13 -3.54 -8.23
CA ARG A 69 15.12 -3.61 -6.77
C ARG A 69 15.58 -2.24 -6.25
N PRO A 70 14.80 -1.59 -5.37
CA PRO A 70 15.25 -0.35 -4.77
C PRO A 70 16.58 -0.61 -4.03
N PRO A 71 17.54 0.33 -4.11
CA PRO A 71 18.84 0.18 -3.44
C PRO A 71 18.71 0.28 -1.92
N GLU A 72 17.60 0.85 -1.43
CA GLU A 72 17.32 1.08 -0.03
C GLU A 72 16.36 0.01 0.51
N GLU A 73 16.71 -0.57 1.65
CA GLU A 73 15.83 -1.49 2.37
C GLU A 73 14.85 -0.68 3.24
N LEU A 74 13.59 -1.11 3.28
CA LEU A 74 12.59 -0.46 4.12
C LEU A 74 12.89 -0.78 5.59
N PRO A 75 12.67 0.17 6.53
CA PRO A 75 12.69 -0.12 7.95
C PRO A 75 11.80 -1.33 8.27
N SER A 76 12.28 -2.20 9.14
CA SER A 76 11.61 -3.45 9.47
C SER A 76 11.36 -3.55 10.95
N TYR A 77 10.09 -3.77 11.31
CA TYR A 77 9.64 -3.81 12.68
C TYR A 77 8.94 -5.14 12.98
N ARG A 78 8.96 -5.51 14.26
CA ARG A 78 8.18 -6.63 14.78
C ARG A 78 7.17 -6.11 15.78
N LEU A 79 5.95 -6.61 15.67
CA LEU A 79 4.89 -6.37 16.62
C LEU A 79 4.40 -7.72 17.14
N ASP A 80 4.63 -7.99 18.42
CA ASP A 80 4.26 -9.22 19.08
C ASP A 80 3.11 -8.92 20.07
N ILE A 81 1.99 -9.63 19.91
CA ILE A 81 0.75 -9.49 20.65
C ILE A 81 0.42 -10.86 21.23
N ALA A 82 -0.01 -10.94 22.49
CA ALA A 82 -0.48 -12.18 23.06
C ALA A 82 -1.67 -12.74 22.24
N ASP A 83 -1.69 -14.05 22.00
CA ASP A 83 -2.72 -14.68 21.16
C ASP A 83 -4.13 -14.47 21.76
N GLU A 84 -4.25 -14.48 23.08
CA GLU A 84 -5.50 -14.21 23.81
C GLU A 84 -6.02 -12.78 23.55
N ASP A 85 -5.12 -11.80 23.53
CA ASP A 85 -5.44 -10.40 23.27
C ASP A 85 -5.76 -10.14 21.80
N LEU A 86 -5.05 -10.81 20.90
CA LEU A 86 -5.36 -10.75 19.48
C LEU A 86 -6.75 -11.35 19.21
N GLN A 87 -7.07 -12.49 19.82
CA GLN A 87 -8.39 -13.09 19.73
C GLN A 87 -9.47 -12.17 20.28
N ARG A 88 -9.25 -11.54 21.44
CA ARG A 88 -10.17 -10.54 22.01
C ARG A 88 -10.42 -9.37 21.06
N ILE A 89 -9.38 -8.87 20.39
CA ILE A 89 -9.53 -7.83 19.36
C ILE A 89 -10.36 -8.34 18.18
N GLU A 90 -10.10 -9.54 17.67
CA GLU A 90 -10.89 -10.10 16.56
C GLU A 90 -12.36 -10.30 16.94
N ASP A 91 -12.63 -10.73 18.17
CA ASP A 91 -13.98 -10.94 18.71
C ASP A 91 -14.74 -9.62 18.92
N SER A 92 -14.02 -8.50 19.15
CA SER A 92 -14.63 -7.17 19.27
C SER A 92 -14.99 -6.55 17.91
N LEU A 93 -14.47 -7.09 16.82
CA LEU A 93 -14.71 -6.55 15.49
C LEU A 93 -16.03 -7.07 14.90
N PRO A 94 -16.73 -6.25 14.10
CA PRO A 94 -17.94 -6.69 13.41
C PRO A 94 -17.65 -7.88 12.48
N THR A 95 -18.33 -9.00 12.70
CA THR A 95 -18.23 -10.20 11.85
C THR A 95 -19.16 -10.16 10.65
N GLU A 96 -20.29 -9.46 10.76
CA GLU A 96 -21.25 -9.27 9.68
C GLU A 96 -20.98 -7.94 8.97
N LEU A 97 -20.53 -8.00 7.72
CA LEU A 97 -20.47 -6.83 6.85
C LEU A 97 -21.90 -6.45 6.42
N PRO A 98 -22.43 -5.28 6.79
CA PRO A 98 -23.85 -4.93 6.62
C PRO A 98 -24.28 -4.77 5.17
N SER A 99 -23.36 -4.81 4.21
CA SER A 99 -23.67 -4.68 2.80
C SER A 99 -22.56 -5.27 1.92
N PRO A 100 -22.91 -5.99 0.83
CA PRO A 100 -21.97 -6.37 -0.24
C PRO A 100 -21.33 -5.16 -0.93
N TRP A 101 -21.99 -4.01 -0.84
CA TRP A 101 -21.52 -2.72 -1.32
C TRP A 101 -20.83 -2.00 -0.16
N TYR A 102 -19.52 -1.83 -0.30
CA TYR A 102 -18.47 -1.37 0.63
C TYR A 102 -18.68 -0.03 1.40
N GLY A 103 -19.91 0.44 1.59
CA GLY A 103 -20.19 1.84 1.90
C GLY A 103 -20.13 2.28 3.35
N ASN A 104 -20.72 1.58 4.31
CA ASN A 104 -21.23 2.28 5.51
C ASN A 104 -21.03 1.56 6.85
N LEU A 105 -20.02 0.71 7.02
CA LEU A 105 -19.68 0.22 8.36
C LEU A 105 -18.48 0.98 8.93
N PHE A 106 -18.78 1.85 9.89
CA PHE A 106 -17.79 2.57 10.68
C PHE A 106 -17.60 1.84 12.01
N LEU A 107 -16.36 1.49 12.34
CA LEU A 107 -15.98 0.95 13.63
C LEU A 107 -16.11 2.05 14.68
N THR A 108 -16.98 1.83 15.65
CA THR A 108 -17.20 2.72 16.78
C THR A 108 -16.00 2.67 17.74
N GLU A 109 -15.80 3.72 18.54
CA GLU A 109 -14.61 3.79 19.42
C GLU A 109 -14.62 2.74 20.54
N ASP A 110 -15.80 2.31 21.00
CA ASP A 110 -15.98 1.24 21.99
C ASP A 110 -15.52 -0.13 21.47
N ALA A 111 -15.52 -0.35 20.15
CA ALA A 111 -14.99 -1.57 19.56
C ALA A 111 -13.46 -1.54 19.35
N LYS A 112 -12.81 -0.38 19.55
CA LYS A 112 -11.36 -0.19 19.32
C LYS A 112 -10.58 -0.36 20.61
N ASP A 113 -10.57 -1.59 21.09
CA ASP A 113 -9.90 -1.98 22.32
C ASP A 113 -8.38 -1.81 22.25
N TRP A 114 -7.82 -1.23 23.30
CA TRP A 114 -6.38 -1.21 23.52
C TRP A 114 -5.93 -2.51 24.18
N THR A 115 -4.79 -3.02 23.74
CA THR A 115 -4.11 -4.16 24.36
C THR A 115 -2.63 -3.89 24.51
N ASP A 116 -1.99 -4.58 25.45
CA ASP A 116 -0.54 -4.54 25.59
C ASP A 116 0.11 -5.39 24.49
N ALA A 117 1.27 -4.95 24.01
CA ALA A 117 2.06 -5.62 22.99
C ALA A 117 3.52 -5.22 23.12
N VAL A 118 4.39 -5.93 22.41
CA VAL A 118 5.82 -5.67 22.34
C VAL A 118 6.17 -5.22 20.92
N PHE A 119 6.71 -4.01 20.80
CA PHE A 119 7.21 -3.48 19.53
C PHE A 119 8.74 -3.55 19.51
N THR A 120 9.32 -4.13 18.47
CA THR A 120 10.78 -4.18 18.29
C THR A 120 11.18 -3.49 17.01
N ALA A 121 12.09 -2.52 17.12
CA ALA A 121 12.63 -1.74 16.02
C ALA A 121 14.08 -1.34 16.33
N ASP A 122 14.94 -1.29 15.31
CA ASP A 122 16.33 -0.82 15.43
C ASP A 122 17.18 -1.52 16.52
N GLY A 123 16.84 -2.77 16.85
CA GLY A 123 17.50 -3.54 17.90
C GLY A 123 17.01 -3.24 19.33
N GLU A 124 16.02 -2.35 19.47
CA GLU A 124 15.39 -1.99 20.73
C GLU A 124 13.97 -2.56 20.83
N THR A 125 13.52 -2.77 22.07
CA THR A 125 12.20 -3.31 22.39
C THR A 125 11.42 -2.35 23.27
N TYR A 126 10.15 -2.15 22.93
CA TYR A 126 9.26 -1.19 23.55
C TYR A 126 7.99 -1.91 24.02
N ASP A 127 7.65 -1.75 25.30
CA ASP A 127 6.32 -2.09 25.80
C ASP A 127 5.33 -1.04 25.29
N VAL A 128 4.38 -1.47 24.48
CA VAL A 128 3.43 -0.58 23.80
C VAL A 128 2.00 -1.00 24.09
N LYS A 129 1.09 -0.04 23.98
CA LYS A 129 -0.32 -0.33 23.80
C LYS A 129 -0.64 -0.26 22.31
N ILE A 130 -1.46 -1.17 21.82
CA ILE A 130 -1.93 -1.15 20.44
C ILE A 130 -3.44 -1.28 20.37
N ARG A 131 -4.00 -0.82 19.27
CA ARG A 131 -5.39 -1.07 18.90
C ARG A 131 -5.56 -1.08 17.40
N VAL A 132 -6.67 -1.63 16.94
CA VAL A 132 -7.10 -1.46 15.55
C VAL A 132 -7.34 0.02 15.26
N ARG A 133 -6.89 0.47 14.09
CA ARG A 133 -6.97 1.87 13.65
C ARG A 133 -7.93 2.01 12.48
N GLY A 134 -8.78 3.03 12.55
CA GLY A 134 -9.61 3.48 11.45
C GLY A 134 -11.01 2.89 11.49
N ASP A 135 -11.92 3.57 10.83
CA ASP A 135 -13.35 3.33 11.01
C ASP A 135 -13.87 2.46 9.86
N ILE A 136 -13.33 2.64 8.68
CA ILE A 136 -13.76 1.94 7.46
C ILE A 136 -13.29 0.50 7.48
N PHE A 137 -14.15 -0.41 7.01
CA PHE A 137 -13.94 -1.86 7.00
C PHE A 137 -12.59 -2.33 6.45
N ASN A 138 -12.02 -1.64 5.45
CA ASN A 138 -10.74 -2.01 4.87
C ASN A 138 -9.60 -2.11 5.90
N HIS A 139 -9.71 -1.36 6.99
CA HIS A 139 -8.73 -1.33 8.05
C HIS A 139 -8.81 -2.47 9.06
N TRP A 140 -9.93 -3.16 9.15
CA TRP A 140 -10.17 -4.10 10.25
C TRP A 140 -10.84 -5.42 9.83
N ALA A 141 -11.60 -5.45 8.74
CA ALA A 141 -12.34 -6.63 8.29
C ALA A 141 -11.46 -7.73 7.67
N TYR A 142 -10.24 -7.38 7.24
CA TYR A 142 -9.34 -8.32 6.58
C TYR A 142 -8.20 -8.78 7.50
N ARG A 143 -7.48 -9.81 7.07
CA ARG A 143 -6.32 -10.36 7.79
C ARG A 143 -5.26 -9.30 8.08
N LYS A 144 -4.99 -8.42 7.11
CA LYS A 144 -4.07 -7.29 7.29
C LYS A 144 -4.86 -6.09 7.81
N LYS A 145 -4.67 -5.79 9.09
CA LYS A 145 -5.32 -4.66 9.77
C LYS A 145 -4.43 -3.43 9.80
N SER A 146 -5.01 -2.26 9.94
CA SER A 146 -4.28 -1.05 10.33
C SER A 146 -4.19 -0.99 11.85
N TRP A 147 -3.04 -0.58 12.36
CA TRP A 147 -2.76 -0.54 13.79
C TRP A 147 -2.42 0.87 14.23
N ARG A 148 -2.84 1.24 15.43
CA ARG A 148 -2.24 2.34 16.18
C ARG A 148 -1.37 1.74 17.27
N VAL A 149 -0.16 2.25 17.39
CA VAL A 149 0.82 1.87 18.40
C VAL A 149 1.12 3.07 19.28
N LYS A 150 1.06 2.86 20.58
CA LYS A 150 1.20 3.88 21.61
C LYS A 150 2.31 3.48 22.56
N PHE A 151 3.38 4.26 22.60
CA PHE A 151 4.59 3.98 23.39
C PHE A 151 4.38 4.31 24.88
N GLN A 152 5.39 4.13 25.73
CA GLN A 152 5.34 4.70 27.09
C GLN A 152 5.85 6.14 27.04
N LYS A 153 5.43 6.99 27.98
CA LYS A 153 5.89 8.40 27.98
C LYS A 153 7.39 8.50 28.21
N GLU A 154 7.92 7.57 29.01
CA GLU A 154 9.31 7.50 29.43
C GLU A 154 10.19 6.77 28.41
N HIS A 155 9.59 6.08 27.43
CA HIS A 155 10.29 5.32 26.41
C HIS A 155 9.62 5.48 25.04
N LEU A 156 10.04 6.51 24.31
CA LEU A 156 9.47 6.91 23.02
C LEU A 156 10.32 6.36 21.87
N PHE A 157 9.67 5.88 20.81
CA PHE A 157 10.34 5.44 19.59
C PHE A 157 10.70 6.65 18.71
N HIS A 158 11.98 6.99 18.56
CA HIS A 158 12.43 8.20 17.84
C HIS A 158 11.69 9.48 18.25
N GLY A 159 11.40 9.61 19.56
CA GLY A 159 10.61 10.71 20.11
C GLY A 159 9.14 10.73 19.67
N MET A 160 8.60 9.63 19.13
CA MET A 160 7.19 9.47 18.76
C MET A 160 6.41 8.86 19.92
N ARG A 161 5.32 9.52 20.30
CA ARG A 161 4.40 9.02 21.33
C ARG A 161 3.41 8.00 20.80
N GLU A 162 2.92 8.21 19.59
CA GLU A 162 1.97 7.35 18.90
C GLU A 162 2.28 7.32 17.41
N ILE A 163 2.29 6.12 16.83
CA ILE A 163 2.41 5.90 15.38
C ILE A 163 1.24 5.07 14.88
N ASN A 164 0.96 5.16 13.60
CA ASN A 164 -0.03 4.33 12.95
C ASN A 164 0.60 3.55 11.81
N PHE A 165 0.36 2.24 11.77
CA PHE A 165 0.61 1.42 10.61
C PHE A 165 -0.66 1.31 9.80
N ILE A 166 -0.66 1.91 8.60
CA ILE A 166 -1.84 1.99 7.74
C ILE A 166 -1.59 1.17 6.48
N ILE A 167 -2.60 0.44 6.03
CA ILE A 167 -2.55 -0.20 4.71
C ILE A 167 -2.28 0.85 3.61
N PRO A 168 -1.25 0.68 2.76
CA PRO A 168 -0.86 1.68 1.77
C PRO A 168 -1.96 2.06 0.77
N GLU A 169 -2.86 1.13 0.48
CA GLU A 169 -3.99 1.30 -0.43
C GLU A 169 -4.91 2.45 0.01
N ASP A 170 -5.12 2.60 1.32
CA ASP A 170 -5.96 3.67 1.90
C ASP A 170 -5.31 5.05 1.78
N ARG A 171 -3.99 5.11 1.58
CA ARG A 171 -3.21 6.34 1.36
C ARG A 171 -2.89 6.57 -0.11
N PHE A 172 -3.57 5.83 -1.00
CA PHE A 172 -3.34 5.86 -2.44
C PHE A 172 -1.85 5.66 -2.78
N TRP A 173 -1.19 4.75 -2.07
CA TRP A 173 0.23 4.44 -2.21
C TRP A 173 1.11 5.68 -2.05
N PHE A 174 1.70 6.18 -3.14
CA PHE A 174 2.65 7.28 -3.11
C PHE A 174 1.99 8.66 -2.96
N ALA A 175 0.67 8.77 -3.14
CA ALA A 175 0.01 10.07 -3.16
C ALA A 175 0.17 10.81 -1.83
N GLU A 176 -0.02 10.13 -0.70
CA GLU A 176 0.16 10.75 0.61
C GLU A 176 1.63 11.06 0.91
N ALA A 177 2.56 10.19 0.52
CA ALA A 177 3.99 10.48 0.65
C ALA A 177 4.39 11.75 -0.14
N LEU A 178 3.82 11.94 -1.34
CA LEU A 178 4.00 13.15 -2.13
C LEU A 178 3.37 14.38 -1.46
N ASN A 179 2.21 14.23 -0.82
CA ASN A 179 1.58 15.30 -0.04
C ASN A 179 2.49 15.75 1.11
N VAL A 180 2.96 14.81 1.92
CA VAL A 180 3.87 15.07 3.04
C VAL A 180 5.18 15.69 2.55
N TYR A 181 5.74 15.21 1.45
CA TYR A 181 6.92 15.82 0.82
C TYR A 181 6.69 17.30 0.47
N ARG A 182 5.56 17.63 -0.16
CA ARG A 182 5.21 19.01 -0.52
C ARG A 182 5.00 19.88 0.72
N MET A 183 4.28 19.38 1.72
CA MET A 183 4.08 20.07 3.00
C MET A 183 5.43 20.42 3.63
N ARG A 184 6.35 19.44 3.69
CA ARG A 184 7.72 19.66 4.17
C ARG A 184 8.46 20.72 3.36
N LYS A 185 8.36 20.71 2.04
CA LYS A 185 9.00 21.72 1.16
C LYS A 185 8.43 23.12 1.33
N PHE A 186 7.16 23.23 1.67
CA PHE A 186 6.49 24.51 1.95
C PHE A 186 6.51 24.89 3.43
N ASN A 187 7.28 24.18 4.27
CA ASN A 187 7.36 24.41 5.72
C ASN A 187 5.99 24.37 6.43
N LEU A 188 5.06 23.56 5.91
CA LEU A 188 3.75 23.33 6.52
C LEU A 188 3.85 22.26 7.59
N LEU A 189 2.96 22.34 8.58
CA LEU A 189 2.78 21.29 9.57
C LEU A 189 2.23 20.03 8.89
N HIS A 190 2.83 18.88 9.18
CA HIS A 190 2.47 17.60 8.59
C HIS A 190 2.75 16.46 9.56
N SER A 191 2.09 15.32 9.43
CA SER A 191 2.55 14.10 10.08
C SER A 191 3.68 13.47 9.26
N PRO A 192 4.86 13.21 9.84
CA PRO A 192 5.88 12.41 9.18
C PRO A 192 5.33 11.06 8.71
N LEU A 193 5.71 10.69 7.48
CA LEU A 193 5.26 9.48 6.80
C LEU A 193 6.43 8.77 6.16
N GLU A 194 6.48 7.45 6.34
CA GLU A 194 7.42 6.57 5.67
C GLU A 194 6.78 5.20 5.34
N PHE A 195 7.38 4.47 4.41
CA PHE A 195 7.01 3.08 4.11
C PHE A 195 7.88 2.15 4.93
N VAL A 196 7.25 1.18 5.59
CA VAL A 196 7.92 0.26 6.51
C VAL A 196 7.40 -1.16 6.30
N THR A 197 8.14 -2.14 6.78
CA THR A 197 7.68 -3.53 6.86
C THR A 197 7.41 -3.89 8.31
N VAL A 198 6.29 -4.56 8.58
CA VAL A 198 5.92 -5.01 9.92
C VAL A 198 5.64 -6.50 9.89
N SER A 199 6.29 -7.26 10.77
CA SER A 199 5.98 -8.65 11.07
C SER A 199 5.10 -8.71 12.33
N LEU A 200 3.92 -9.33 12.22
CA LEU A 200 2.99 -9.53 13.34
C LEU A 200 3.14 -10.96 13.87
N ASN A 201 3.44 -11.17 15.15
CA ASN A 201 3.60 -12.50 15.78
C ASN A 201 4.47 -13.47 14.95
N GLY A 202 5.60 -12.99 14.43
CA GLY A 202 6.52 -13.79 13.60
C GLY A 202 6.05 -14.10 12.16
N SER A 203 4.96 -13.49 11.70
CA SER A 203 4.50 -13.62 10.30
C SER A 203 5.46 -12.99 9.29
N LYS A 204 5.25 -13.27 7.99
CA LYS A 204 6.04 -12.64 6.92
C LYS A 204 5.91 -11.10 6.98
N PRO A 205 6.98 -10.34 6.71
CA PRO A 205 6.90 -8.89 6.72
C PRO A 205 5.84 -8.36 5.74
N LEU A 206 4.97 -7.48 6.23
CA LEU A 206 3.92 -6.83 5.46
C LEU A 206 4.25 -5.36 5.29
N LEU A 207 4.03 -4.82 4.09
CA LEU A 207 4.24 -3.40 3.79
C LEU A 207 3.17 -2.54 4.48
N TYR A 208 3.57 -1.51 5.21
CA TYR A 208 2.71 -0.51 5.80
C TYR A 208 3.19 0.91 5.46
N THR A 209 2.28 1.86 5.55
CA THR A 209 2.61 3.28 5.68
C THR A 209 2.62 3.62 7.16
N GLN A 210 3.79 3.93 7.71
CA GLN A 210 3.91 4.49 9.06
C GLN A 210 3.59 5.97 9.02
N ILE A 211 2.68 6.42 9.87
CA ILE A 211 2.37 7.84 10.07
C ILE A 211 2.39 8.17 11.55
N GLU A 212 3.21 9.13 11.94
CA GLU A 212 3.21 9.65 13.31
C GLU A 212 1.88 10.35 13.63
N HIS A 213 1.29 10.02 14.78
CA HIS A 213 0.03 10.59 15.20
C HIS A 213 0.19 12.03 15.71
N TRP A 214 -0.90 12.79 15.66
CA TRP A 214 -0.98 14.17 16.12
C TRP A 214 -0.90 14.23 17.64
N THR A 215 0.33 14.22 18.14
CA THR A 215 0.69 14.27 19.56
C THR A 215 1.50 15.51 19.85
N LYS A 216 1.64 15.85 21.13
CA LYS A 216 2.49 16.97 21.59
C LYS A 216 3.91 16.81 21.06
N GLU A 217 4.44 15.60 21.17
CA GLU A 217 5.79 15.23 20.77
C GLU A 217 6.01 15.43 19.26
N MET A 218 5.03 15.09 18.43
CA MET A 218 5.10 15.33 16.97
C MET A 218 5.19 16.82 16.63
N LEU A 219 4.42 17.66 17.32
CA LEU A 219 4.47 19.11 17.14
C LEU A 219 5.82 19.69 17.58
N GLU A 220 6.32 19.27 18.74
CA GLU A 220 7.59 19.72 19.31
C GLU A 220 8.78 19.33 18.45
N LYS A 221 8.79 18.13 17.86
CA LYS A 221 9.80 17.71 16.88
C LYS A 221 9.84 18.57 15.62
N GLN A 222 8.78 19.30 15.34
CA GLN A 222 8.73 20.26 14.23
C GLN A 222 8.84 21.73 14.70
N GLY A 223 9.34 21.96 15.92
CA GLY A 223 9.56 23.29 16.46
C GLY A 223 8.27 24.05 16.76
N ARG A 224 7.15 23.36 17.01
CA ARG A 224 5.87 23.95 17.39
C ARG A 224 5.53 23.60 18.83
N THR A 225 4.87 24.53 19.53
CA THR A 225 4.39 24.29 20.89
C THR A 225 3.36 23.17 20.88
N GLY A 226 3.62 22.11 21.65
CA GLY A 226 2.65 21.02 21.80
C GLY A 226 1.63 21.27 22.93
N ASP A 227 1.86 22.28 23.77
CA ASP A 227 0.89 22.79 24.75
C ASP A 227 -0.02 23.85 24.11
N ALA A 228 -0.78 23.47 23.10
CA ALA A 228 -1.91 24.27 22.65
C ALA A 228 -3.13 23.88 23.50
N HIS A 229 -3.30 24.54 24.65
CA HIS A 229 -4.60 24.55 25.32
C HIS A 229 -5.60 25.26 24.41
N VAL A 230 -6.31 24.50 23.57
CA VAL A 230 -7.52 24.96 22.86
C VAL A 230 -8.69 24.14 23.37
#